data_AF-A0A1F8RB43-F1
#
_entry.id   AF-A0A1F8RB43-F1
#
_cell.length_a   1.000
_cell.length_b   1.000
_cell.length_c   1.000
_cell.angle_alpha   90.00
_cell.angle_beta   90.00
_cell.angle_gamma   90.00
#
_symmetry.space_group_name_H-M   'P 1'
#
loop_
_entity.id
_entity.type
_entity.pdbx_description
1 polymer ?
#
loop_
_entity_poly.entity_id
_entity_poly.type
_entity_poly.pdbx_seq_one_letter_code
_entity_poly.pdbx_strand_id
1 'polypeptide(L)'
;MFDYLDKAFSLQKAGQPFALATVVRAERPTSAKAGAKAIVTTDGALTGWVGGSCAQPTVIREALKALQDGQPRFVRLCPPEKLGRGAQDSIIEVALTCISGGTLEVYIEPYLPRPHLVVISHLPIAEALATLGKGLHYSVTVLGLDATPNRFPQADLVLDRLDFSQISLTTQTYVVVATHGNYDEEALGWALGTEAAYVALVASPKRAEAVLQYLRETGVPEARLARLKCPAGLDIGASAPEEIALSILAEIVQLRRRTPETTAQSATPAQTRTEAIDPVCGMTVEIATARYVAAHAGQTYYFCSAGCKRSFEKEPEKYLV
;
A
#
# COMPACT_ATOMS: atom_id res chain seq x y z
N MET A 1 -16.58 9.80 -25.49
CA MET A 1 -15.87 10.44 -24.38
C MET A 1 -15.75 9.37 -23.31
N PHE A 2 -14.53 8.95 -22.93
CA PHE A 2 -14.39 7.93 -21.89
C PHE A 2 -14.82 8.56 -20.55
N ASP A 3 -15.85 8.01 -19.93
CA ASP A 3 -16.31 8.48 -18.63
C ASP A 3 -15.48 7.85 -17.52
N TYR A 4 -14.33 8.46 -17.25
CA TYR A 4 -13.46 8.05 -16.15
C TYR A 4 -14.12 8.33 -14.78
N LEU A 5 -15.07 9.26 -14.69
CA LEU A 5 -15.74 9.58 -13.43
C LEU A 5 -16.69 8.44 -13.03
N ASP A 6 -17.46 7.93 -13.98
CA ASP A 6 -18.32 6.75 -13.76
C ASP A 6 -17.52 5.53 -13.33
N LYS A 7 -16.36 5.30 -13.98
CA LYS A 7 -15.46 4.20 -13.62
C LYS A 7 -14.86 4.39 -12.23
N ALA A 8 -14.37 5.58 -11.90
CA ALA A 8 -13.84 5.89 -10.57
C ALA A 8 -14.90 5.69 -9.48
N PHE A 9 -16.13 6.19 -9.71
CA PHE A 9 -17.24 6.02 -8.78
C PHE A 9 -17.61 4.55 -8.57
N SER A 10 -17.67 3.76 -9.65
CA SER A 10 -17.92 2.32 -9.58
C SER A 10 -16.85 1.58 -8.77
N LEU A 11 -15.56 1.86 -9.01
CA LEU A 11 -14.45 1.25 -8.28
C LEU A 11 -14.48 1.61 -6.80
N GLN A 12 -14.71 2.89 -6.49
CA GLN A 12 -14.80 3.38 -5.11
C GLN A 12 -15.97 2.74 -4.36
N LYS A 13 -17.14 2.61 -5.00
CA LYS A 13 -18.31 1.93 -4.41
C LYS A 13 -18.03 0.45 -4.16
N ALA A 14 -17.25 -0.19 -5.01
CA ALA A 14 -16.83 -1.59 -4.86
C ALA A 14 -15.66 -1.78 -3.87
N GLY A 15 -15.11 -0.70 -3.29
CA GLY A 15 -13.94 -0.76 -2.43
C GLY A 15 -12.67 -1.21 -3.15
N GLN A 16 -12.62 -1.09 -4.47
CA GLN A 16 -11.48 -1.51 -5.29
C GLN A 16 -10.45 -0.39 -5.38
N PRO A 17 -9.17 -0.61 -5.01
CA PRO A 17 -8.12 0.38 -5.16
C PRO A 17 -7.87 0.73 -6.63
N PHE A 18 -7.63 2.01 -6.92
CA PHE A 18 -7.23 2.48 -8.25
C PHE A 18 -6.42 3.78 -8.15
N ALA A 19 -5.64 4.10 -9.18
CA ALA A 19 -4.94 5.37 -9.28
C ALA A 19 -5.52 6.22 -10.40
N LEU A 20 -5.71 7.51 -10.14
CA LEU A 20 -6.07 8.50 -11.16
C LEU A 20 -4.81 9.20 -11.65
N ALA A 21 -4.46 8.99 -12.91
CA ALA A 21 -3.38 9.69 -13.58
C ALA A 21 -3.95 10.88 -14.37
N THR A 22 -3.43 12.07 -14.12
CA THR A 22 -3.81 13.32 -14.79
C THR A 22 -2.60 13.94 -15.47
N VAL A 23 -2.67 14.18 -16.78
CA VAL A 23 -1.67 14.99 -17.49
C VAL A 23 -1.89 16.45 -17.10
N VAL A 24 -1.01 16.99 -16.25
CA VAL A 24 -1.10 18.36 -15.76
C VAL A 24 -0.40 19.35 -16.69
N ARG A 25 0.66 18.90 -17.39
CA ARG A 25 1.39 19.71 -18.38
C ARG A 25 1.80 18.88 -19.59
N ALA A 26 1.77 19.51 -20.77
CA ALA A 26 2.21 18.91 -22.02
C ALA A 26 2.94 19.94 -22.88
N GLU A 27 4.25 19.78 -23.07
CA GLU A 27 5.05 20.54 -24.02
C GLU A 27 5.15 19.77 -25.33
N ARG A 28 4.66 20.38 -26.41
CA ARG A 28 4.60 19.73 -27.72
C ARG A 28 6.00 19.39 -28.27
N PRO A 29 6.09 18.33 -29.10
CA PRO A 29 4.99 17.51 -29.59
C PRO A 29 4.70 16.29 -28.71
N THR A 30 3.43 16.17 -28.30
CA THR A 30 2.92 15.08 -27.44
C THR A 30 1.58 14.57 -27.97
N SER A 31 1.31 13.28 -27.78
CA SER A 31 0.02 12.67 -28.16
C SER A 31 -1.08 12.92 -27.12
N ALA A 32 -0.72 13.28 -25.89
CA ALA A 32 -1.65 13.73 -24.86
C ALA A 32 -1.63 15.26 -24.72
N LYS A 33 -2.78 15.79 -24.30
CA LYS A 33 -2.97 17.20 -23.94
C LYS A 33 -3.11 17.33 -22.43
N ALA A 34 -2.82 18.51 -21.89
CA ALA A 34 -3.16 18.84 -20.50
C ALA A 34 -4.67 18.59 -20.27
N GLY A 35 -4.99 18.01 -19.12
CA GLY A 35 -6.34 17.57 -18.76
C GLY A 35 -6.70 16.15 -19.19
N ALA A 36 -5.86 15.47 -19.98
CA ALA A 36 -6.05 14.05 -20.27
C ALA A 36 -5.91 13.21 -18.99
N LYS A 37 -6.79 12.20 -18.83
CA LYS A 37 -6.89 11.39 -17.61
C LYS A 37 -6.97 9.90 -17.94
N ALA A 38 -6.42 9.08 -17.04
CA ALA A 38 -6.61 7.64 -17.05
C ALA A 38 -6.73 7.09 -15.63
N ILE A 39 -7.45 5.98 -15.49
CA ILE A 39 -7.49 5.15 -14.29
C ILE A 39 -6.57 3.97 -14.49
N VAL A 40 -5.78 3.64 -13.47
CA VAL A 40 -4.97 2.43 -13.40
C VAL A 40 -5.46 1.58 -12.23
N THR A 41 -5.81 0.32 -12.48
CA THR A 41 -6.21 -0.65 -11.44
C THR A 41 -5.01 -1.49 -10.97
N THR A 42 -5.19 -2.24 -9.88
CA THR A 42 -4.11 -3.04 -9.24
C THR A 42 -3.55 -4.16 -10.12
N ASP A 43 -4.28 -4.59 -11.15
CA ASP A 43 -3.84 -5.52 -12.19
C ASP A 43 -3.04 -4.84 -13.33
N GLY A 44 -2.83 -3.53 -13.24
CA GLY A 44 -2.12 -2.73 -14.24
C GLY A 44 -2.98 -2.31 -15.43
N ALA A 45 -4.28 -2.63 -15.45
CA ALA A 45 -5.16 -2.21 -16.54
C ALA A 45 -5.35 -0.68 -16.54
N LEU A 46 -5.16 -0.06 -17.70
CA LEU A 46 -5.30 1.38 -17.90
C LEU A 46 -6.56 1.69 -18.70
N THR A 47 -7.46 2.49 -18.14
CA THR A 47 -8.68 2.98 -18.80
C THR A 47 -8.61 4.50 -18.96
N GLY A 48 -8.60 5.01 -20.19
CA GLY A 48 -8.50 6.44 -20.51
C GLY A 48 -7.24 6.76 -21.31
N TRP A 49 -6.74 7.99 -21.19
CA TRP A 49 -5.61 8.47 -21.99
C TRP A 49 -4.66 9.37 -21.21
N VAL A 50 -3.37 9.02 -21.21
CA VAL A 50 -2.26 9.82 -20.64
C VAL A 50 -1.08 9.95 -21.62
N GLY A 51 -1.27 9.46 -22.85
CA GLY A 51 -0.22 9.35 -23.86
C GLY A 51 -0.19 7.96 -24.48
N GLY A 52 0.68 7.79 -25.48
CA GLY A 52 0.86 6.54 -26.20
C GLY A 52 1.87 5.59 -25.53
N SER A 53 2.49 4.72 -26.34
CA SER A 53 3.41 3.67 -25.91
C SER A 53 4.59 4.15 -25.06
N CYS A 54 5.01 5.40 -25.22
CA CYS A 54 6.17 5.94 -24.49
C CYS A 54 5.81 6.44 -23.08
N ALA A 55 4.53 6.74 -22.80
CA ALA A 55 4.10 7.27 -21.52
C ALA A 55 3.41 6.21 -20.64
N GLN A 56 2.56 5.38 -21.24
CA GLN A 56 1.73 4.43 -20.50
C GLN A 56 2.52 3.47 -19.58
N PRO A 57 3.62 2.83 -20.01
CA PRO A 57 4.34 1.88 -19.14
C PRO A 57 4.87 2.54 -17.86
N THR A 58 5.40 3.75 -17.97
CA THR A 58 5.87 4.52 -16.82
C THR A 58 4.71 4.93 -15.92
N VAL A 59 3.61 5.44 -16.49
CA VAL A 59 2.44 5.83 -15.70
C VAL A 59 1.85 4.63 -14.95
N ILE A 60 1.72 3.47 -15.61
CA ILE A 60 1.23 2.24 -14.97
C ILE A 60 2.16 1.82 -13.83
N ARG A 61 3.48 1.78 -14.07
CA ARG A 61 4.45 1.40 -13.03
C ARG A 61 4.39 2.31 -11.81
N GLU A 62 4.40 3.63 -12.03
CA GLU A 62 4.36 4.58 -10.91
C GLU A 62 2.98 4.61 -10.23
N ALA A 63 1.90 4.32 -10.95
CA ALA A 63 0.58 4.11 -10.37
C ALA A 63 0.50 2.86 -9.48
N LEU A 64 1.09 1.73 -9.90
CA LEU A 64 1.16 0.53 -9.08
C LEU A 64 1.96 0.76 -7.80
N LYS A 65 3.08 1.49 -7.88
CA LYS A 65 3.85 1.90 -6.69
C LYS A 65 3.04 2.84 -5.78
N ALA A 66 2.31 3.81 -6.35
CA ALA A 66 1.43 4.71 -5.60
C ALA A 66 0.30 3.94 -4.89
N LEU A 67 -0.25 2.91 -5.53
CA LEU A 67 -1.25 2.04 -4.93
C LEU A 67 -0.68 1.17 -3.80
N GLN A 68 0.59 0.79 -3.89
CA GLN A 68 1.26 -0.03 -2.90
C GLN A 68 1.57 0.76 -1.62
N ASP A 69 2.12 1.96 -1.73
CA ASP A 69 2.52 2.77 -0.58
C ASP A 69 1.55 3.89 -0.19
N GLY A 70 0.50 4.09 -0.99
CA GLY A 70 -0.53 5.10 -0.77
C GLY A 70 -0.07 6.54 -0.96
N GLN A 71 1.12 6.76 -1.52
CA GLN A 71 1.66 8.10 -1.74
C GLN A 71 1.42 8.56 -3.18
N PRO A 72 1.00 9.82 -3.42
CA PRO A 72 0.94 10.38 -4.77
C PRO A 72 2.30 10.35 -5.47
N ARG A 73 2.29 10.37 -6.80
CA ARG A 73 3.51 10.47 -7.62
C ARG A 73 3.37 11.61 -8.61
N PHE A 74 4.45 12.36 -8.79
CA PHE A 74 4.52 13.35 -9.84
C PHE A 74 5.62 12.97 -10.82
N VAL A 75 5.23 12.60 -12.04
CA VAL A 75 6.11 12.01 -13.04
C VAL A 75 6.32 12.99 -14.17
N ARG A 76 7.59 13.29 -14.47
CA ARG A 76 7.98 14.09 -15.64
C ARG A 76 8.66 13.21 -16.67
N LEU A 77 7.99 13.04 -17.80
CA LEU A 77 8.49 12.33 -18.97
C LEU A 77 9.09 13.34 -19.93
N CYS A 78 10.40 13.34 -20.14
CA CYS A 78 11.06 14.34 -20.98
C CYS A 78 12.21 13.73 -21.80
N PRO A 79 12.69 14.42 -22.86
CA PRO A 79 13.88 13.98 -23.59
C PRO A 79 15.11 13.94 -22.67
N PRO A 80 16.10 13.06 -22.93
CA PRO A 80 17.29 12.91 -22.08
C PRO A 80 18.04 14.23 -21.82
N GLU A 81 18.09 15.10 -22.81
CA GLU A 81 18.70 16.44 -22.78
C GLU A 81 18.02 17.45 -21.82
N LYS A 82 16.78 17.17 -21.39
CA LYS A 82 16.03 17.99 -20.44
C LYS A 82 16.05 17.42 -19.00
N LEU A 83 16.66 16.26 -18.77
CA LEU A 83 16.80 15.70 -17.43
C LEU A 83 17.62 16.63 -16.52
N GLY A 84 17.25 16.68 -15.23
CA GLY A 84 17.88 17.52 -14.21
C GLY A 84 17.59 19.02 -14.33
N ARG A 85 17.02 19.49 -15.45
CA ARG A 85 16.61 20.90 -15.60
C ARG A 85 15.27 21.14 -14.88
N GLY A 86 15.35 21.43 -13.59
CA GLY A 86 14.19 21.67 -12.72
C GLY A 86 13.90 20.53 -11.75
N ALA A 87 14.91 19.70 -11.41
CA ALA A 87 14.79 18.66 -10.41
C ALA A 87 14.31 19.28 -9.08
N GLN A 88 13.10 18.93 -8.69
CA GLN A 88 12.57 19.11 -7.34
C GLN A 88 12.56 17.72 -6.70
N ASP A 89 12.85 17.64 -5.40
CA ASP A 89 13.02 16.38 -4.68
C ASP A 89 11.81 15.41 -4.79
N SER A 90 10.63 15.91 -5.17
CA SER A 90 9.38 15.14 -5.30
C SER A 90 9.00 14.74 -6.74
N ILE A 91 9.80 15.12 -7.76
CA ILE A 91 9.49 14.83 -9.17
C ILE A 91 10.30 13.62 -9.65
N ILE A 92 9.60 12.59 -10.12
CA ILE A 92 10.20 11.44 -10.77
C ILE A 92 10.43 11.77 -12.24
N GLU A 93 11.68 12.05 -12.60
CA GLU A 93 12.05 12.30 -13.99
C GLU A 93 12.38 10.99 -14.70
N VAL A 94 11.75 10.77 -15.86
CA VAL A 94 11.98 9.59 -16.70
C VAL A 94 12.27 10.05 -18.13
N ALA A 95 13.38 9.56 -18.66
CA ALA A 95 13.79 9.82 -20.03
C ALA A 95 12.82 9.14 -21.00
N LEU A 96 12.25 9.91 -21.94
CA LEU A 96 11.51 9.37 -23.06
C LEU A 96 12.49 8.96 -24.17
N THR A 97 12.36 7.72 -24.65
CA THR A 97 13.06 7.23 -25.86
C THR A 97 12.35 7.62 -27.16
N CYS A 98 11.24 8.35 -27.05
CA CYS A 98 10.44 8.78 -28.20
C CYS A 98 11.16 9.89 -28.99
N ILE A 99 11.19 9.74 -30.31
CA ILE A 99 11.80 10.72 -31.25
C ILE A 99 11.06 12.06 -31.25
N SER A 100 9.85 12.15 -30.69
CA SER A 100 9.02 13.35 -30.76
C SER A 100 9.61 14.55 -30.00
N GLY A 101 10.39 14.36 -28.94
CA GLY A 101 11.03 15.47 -28.22
C GLY A 101 10.11 16.27 -27.29
N GLY A 102 8.87 15.82 -27.09
CA GLY A 102 7.91 16.47 -26.19
C GLY A 102 8.12 16.14 -24.70
N THR A 103 7.54 16.95 -23.82
CA THR A 103 7.56 16.75 -22.36
C THR A 103 6.13 16.52 -21.85
N LEU A 104 5.92 15.53 -20.99
CA LEU A 104 4.66 15.31 -20.27
C LEU A 104 4.91 15.33 -18.77
N GLU A 105 4.05 16.00 -18.03
CA GLU A 105 4.01 15.92 -16.57
C GLU A 105 2.67 15.33 -16.15
N VAL A 106 2.73 14.25 -15.38
CA VAL A 106 1.59 13.42 -14.98
C VAL A 106 1.56 13.33 -13.47
N TYR A 107 0.47 13.81 -12.88
CA TYR A 107 0.19 13.63 -11.45
C TYR A 107 -0.66 12.38 -11.26
N ILE A 108 -0.24 11.50 -10.36
CA ILE A 108 -0.84 10.19 -10.11
C ILE A 108 -1.28 10.14 -8.65
N GLU A 109 -2.58 9.98 -8.45
CA GLU A 109 -3.22 9.98 -7.14
C GLU A 109 -3.78 8.58 -6.83
N PRO A 110 -3.32 7.90 -5.77
CA PRO A 110 -3.91 6.62 -5.36
C PRO A 110 -5.21 6.84 -4.58
N TYR A 111 -6.25 6.09 -4.96
CA TYR A 111 -7.52 5.98 -4.25
C TYR A 111 -7.59 4.60 -3.63
N LEU A 112 -7.38 4.54 -2.32
CA LEU A 112 -7.42 3.31 -1.54
C LEU A 112 -8.78 3.18 -0.82
N PRO A 113 -9.25 1.95 -0.58
CA PRO A 113 -10.45 1.74 0.24
C PRO A 113 -10.26 2.32 1.63
N ARG A 114 -11.40 2.56 2.32
CA ARG A 114 -11.35 2.97 3.71
C ARG A 114 -10.65 1.89 4.54
N PRO A 115 -9.77 2.26 5.48
CA PRO A 115 -9.20 1.30 6.41
C PRO A 115 -10.31 0.63 7.22
N HIS A 116 -10.15 -0.65 7.51
CA HIS A 116 -11.17 -1.46 8.16
C HIS A 116 -10.79 -1.66 9.63
N LEU A 117 -11.60 -1.16 10.55
CA LEU A 117 -11.48 -1.43 11.98
C LEU A 117 -12.43 -2.57 12.35
N VAL A 118 -11.88 -3.68 12.83
CA VAL A 118 -12.64 -4.82 13.35
C VAL A 118 -12.50 -4.82 14.87
N VAL A 119 -13.62 -4.70 15.58
CA VAL A 119 -13.66 -4.69 17.04
C VAL A 119 -14.34 -5.96 17.53
N ILE A 120 -13.62 -6.80 18.25
CA ILE A 120 -14.16 -8.03 18.85
C ILE A 120 -14.44 -7.75 20.32
N SER A 121 -15.64 -7.26 20.60
CA SER A 121 -16.17 -6.97 21.93
C SER A 121 -17.61 -6.45 21.83
N HIS A 122 -18.36 -6.59 22.92
CA HIS A 122 -19.65 -5.94 23.13
C HIS A 122 -19.60 -4.92 24.28
N LEU A 123 -18.42 -4.60 24.82
CA LEU A 123 -18.24 -3.76 26.02
C LEU A 123 -18.19 -2.26 25.67
N PRO A 124 -18.29 -1.33 26.65
CA PRO A 124 -18.28 0.12 26.39
C PRO A 124 -17.09 0.62 25.56
N ILE A 125 -15.91 0.01 25.70
CA ILE A 125 -14.75 0.33 24.87
C ILE A 125 -15.00 0.08 23.37
N ALA A 126 -15.81 -0.92 23.02
CA ALA A 126 -16.18 -1.20 21.64
C ALA A 126 -17.06 -0.09 21.06
N GLU A 127 -17.96 0.47 21.88
CA GLU A 127 -18.85 1.57 21.47
C GLU A 127 -18.04 2.84 21.20
N ALA A 128 -17.06 3.12 22.08
CA ALA A 128 -16.12 4.21 21.90
C ALA A 128 -15.24 4.03 20.64
N LEU A 129 -14.68 2.83 20.44
CA LEU A 129 -13.90 2.49 19.23
C LEU A 129 -14.74 2.61 17.95
N ALA A 130 -15.99 2.16 17.98
CA ALA A 130 -16.87 2.25 16.81
C ALA A 130 -17.21 3.71 16.48
N THR A 131 -17.51 4.52 17.50
CA THR A 131 -17.84 5.94 17.35
C THR A 131 -16.64 6.74 16.82
N LEU A 132 -15.49 6.61 17.48
CA LEU A 132 -14.27 7.33 17.07
C LEU A 132 -13.73 6.81 15.74
N GLY A 133 -13.75 5.49 15.52
CA GLY A 133 -13.33 4.87 14.26
C GLY A 133 -14.17 5.36 13.07
N LYS A 134 -15.49 5.45 13.25
CA LYS A 134 -16.38 6.02 12.23
C LYS A 134 -16.08 7.49 11.96
N GLY A 135 -15.84 8.27 13.02
CA GLY A 135 -15.43 9.67 12.93
C GLY A 135 -14.11 9.87 12.18
N LEU A 136 -13.20 8.90 12.25
CA LEU A 136 -11.93 8.88 11.50
C LEU A 136 -12.05 8.24 10.10
N HIS A 137 -13.27 8.00 9.62
CA HIS A 137 -13.60 7.42 8.32
C HIS A 137 -13.11 5.98 8.10
N TYR A 138 -13.00 5.19 9.16
CA TYR A 138 -12.83 3.74 9.04
C TYR A 138 -14.16 3.10 8.63
N SER A 139 -14.08 2.01 7.88
CA SER A 139 -15.17 1.04 7.86
C SER A 139 -15.10 0.26 9.17
N VAL A 140 -16.21 0.16 9.92
CA VAL A 140 -16.21 -0.42 11.26
C VAL A 140 -17.06 -1.69 11.28
N THR A 141 -16.47 -2.80 11.67
CA THR A 141 -17.18 -4.04 11.98
C THR A 141 -17.06 -4.35 13.47
N VAL A 142 -18.17 -4.65 14.12
CA VAL A 142 -18.19 -5.08 15.53
C VAL A 142 -18.69 -6.51 15.63
N LEU A 143 -17.96 -7.35 16.35
CA LEU A 143 -18.34 -8.72 16.67
C LEU A 143 -18.39 -8.90 18.19
N GLY A 144 -19.44 -9.53 18.68
CA GLY A 144 -19.53 -9.94 20.07
C GLY A 144 -20.84 -10.65 20.36
N LEU A 145 -20.83 -11.57 21.33
CA LEU A 145 -21.99 -12.41 21.66
C LEU A 145 -23.27 -11.61 22.01
N ASP A 146 -23.12 -10.36 22.47
CA ASP A 146 -24.22 -9.44 22.78
C ASP A 146 -24.16 -8.15 21.95
N ALA A 147 -23.48 -8.18 20.80
CA ALA A 147 -23.38 -7.02 19.93
C ALA A 147 -24.67 -6.87 19.11
N THR A 148 -25.32 -5.69 19.21
CA THR A 148 -26.56 -5.39 18.49
C THR A 148 -26.45 -4.08 17.70
N PRO A 149 -27.16 -3.95 16.56
CA PRO A 149 -27.16 -2.70 15.78
C PRO A 149 -27.58 -1.46 16.57
N ASN A 150 -28.51 -1.61 17.53
CA ASN A 150 -28.96 -0.51 18.39
C ASN A 150 -27.86 -0.01 19.33
N ARG A 151 -26.99 -0.92 19.80
CA ARG A 151 -25.85 -0.57 20.65
C ARG A 151 -24.68 0.02 19.85
N PHE A 152 -24.54 -0.42 18.60
CA PHE A 152 -23.46 0.00 17.70
C PHE A 152 -24.01 0.70 16.44
N PRO A 153 -24.76 1.81 16.56
CA PRO A 153 -25.42 2.46 15.41
C PRO A 153 -24.42 3.08 14.42
N GLN A 154 -23.16 3.27 14.83
CA GLN A 154 -22.09 3.82 13.98
C GLN A 154 -21.33 2.75 13.17
N ALA A 155 -21.46 1.48 13.55
CA ALA A 155 -20.79 0.39 12.86
C ALA A 155 -21.44 0.12 11.50
N ASP A 156 -20.62 -0.20 10.50
CA ASP A 156 -21.08 -0.61 9.17
C ASP A 156 -21.64 -2.04 9.18
N LEU A 157 -21.08 -2.90 10.04
CA LEU A 157 -21.52 -4.28 10.23
C LEU A 157 -21.46 -4.65 11.72
N VAL A 158 -22.52 -5.29 12.21
CA VAL A 158 -22.60 -5.79 13.59
C VAL A 158 -23.00 -7.25 13.56
N LEU A 159 -22.20 -8.10 14.21
CA LEU A 159 -22.44 -9.53 14.30
C LEU A 159 -22.58 -9.93 15.78
N ASP A 160 -23.69 -10.56 16.11
CA ASP A 160 -24.03 -11.06 17.46
C ASP A 160 -23.29 -12.37 17.83
N ARG A 161 -22.30 -12.74 17.03
CA ARG A 161 -21.53 -13.98 17.13
C ARG A 161 -20.16 -13.81 16.49
N LEU A 162 -19.25 -14.72 16.82
CA LEU A 162 -17.92 -14.80 16.21
C LEU A 162 -17.98 -15.47 14.84
N ASP A 163 -18.78 -14.92 13.92
CA ASP A 163 -18.83 -15.35 12.53
C ASP A 163 -17.84 -14.54 11.70
N PHE A 164 -16.60 -15.04 11.66
CA PHE A 164 -15.53 -14.38 10.93
C PHE A 164 -15.65 -14.49 9.40
N SER A 165 -16.53 -15.35 8.88
CA SER A 165 -16.65 -15.59 7.43
C SER A 165 -17.19 -14.38 6.66
N GLN A 166 -17.88 -13.47 7.35
CA GLN A 166 -18.44 -12.26 6.77
C GLN A 166 -17.46 -11.08 6.72
N ILE A 167 -16.26 -11.25 7.30
CA ILE A 167 -15.28 -10.16 7.41
C ILE A 167 -14.35 -10.19 6.20
N SER A 168 -14.42 -9.15 5.38
CA SER A 168 -13.43 -8.92 4.31
C SER A 168 -12.17 -8.29 4.91
N LEU A 169 -11.07 -9.04 4.85
CA LEU A 169 -9.77 -8.65 5.39
C LEU A 169 -8.87 -8.13 4.28
N THR A 170 -8.14 -7.07 4.58
CA THR A 170 -7.10 -6.50 3.72
C THR A 170 -5.86 -6.20 4.55
N THR A 171 -4.76 -5.85 3.90
CA THR A 171 -3.57 -5.31 4.57
C THR A 171 -3.82 -3.94 5.25
N GLN A 172 -5.02 -3.36 5.11
CA GLN A 172 -5.46 -2.17 5.83
C GLN A 172 -6.56 -2.49 6.87
N THR A 173 -6.59 -3.72 7.36
CA THR A 173 -7.46 -4.14 8.46
C THR A 173 -6.73 -4.06 9.80
N TYR A 174 -7.41 -3.54 10.81
CA TYR A 174 -6.93 -3.36 12.17
C TYR A 174 -7.90 -4.08 13.12
N VAL A 175 -7.42 -5.10 13.82
CA VAL A 175 -8.23 -5.92 14.73
C VAL A 175 -7.94 -5.55 16.17
N VAL A 176 -8.99 -5.23 16.92
CA VAL A 176 -8.91 -4.91 18.35
C VAL A 176 -9.78 -5.91 19.11
N VAL A 177 -9.13 -6.71 19.96
CA VAL A 177 -9.78 -7.68 20.84
C VAL A 177 -9.91 -7.06 22.22
N ALA A 178 -11.14 -6.93 22.70
CA ALA A 178 -11.45 -6.31 23.99
C ALA A 178 -12.57 -7.08 24.72
N THR A 179 -12.44 -8.40 24.81
CA THR A 179 -13.51 -9.29 25.29
C THR A 179 -13.59 -9.36 26.81
N HIS A 180 -12.57 -8.82 27.50
CA HIS A 180 -12.39 -8.93 28.94
C HIS A 180 -12.23 -10.38 29.42
N GLY A 181 -11.54 -11.23 28.64
CA GLY A 181 -11.22 -12.61 29.00
C GLY A 181 -12.33 -13.63 28.76
N ASN A 182 -13.40 -13.25 28.05
CA ASN A 182 -14.51 -14.18 27.78
C ASN A 182 -14.21 -15.10 26.58
N TYR A 183 -13.53 -14.59 25.56
CA TYR A 183 -13.23 -15.30 24.32
C TYR A 183 -11.99 -14.70 23.63
N ASP A 184 -10.97 -14.36 24.41
CA ASP A 184 -9.72 -13.76 23.89
C ASP A 184 -8.96 -14.76 23.02
N GLU A 185 -8.92 -16.03 23.42
CA GLU A 185 -8.24 -17.12 22.71
C GLU A 185 -8.84 -17.37 21.33
N GLU A 186 -10.16 -17.49 21.23
CA GLU A 186 -10.86 -17.69 19.95
C GLU A 186 -10.68 -16.49 19.03
N ALA A 187 -10.87 -15.28 19.57
CA ALA A 187 -10.71 -14.02 18.83
C ALA A 187 -9.29 -13.82 18.29
N LEU A 188 -8.27 -14.07 19.13
CA LEU A 188 -6.87 -13.92 18.75
C LEU A 188 -6.37 -15.07 17.87
N GLY A 189 -6.87 -16.29 18.08
CA GLY A 189 -6.58 -17.42 17.20
C GLY A 189 -7.00 -17.14 15.76
N TRP A 190 -8.19 -16.57 15.57
CA TRP A 190 -8.60 -16.06 14.26
C TRP A 190 -7.73 -14.88 13.81
N ALA A 191 -7.66 -13.81 14.61
CA ALA A 191 -7.05 -12.54 14.19
C ALA A 191 -5.57 -12.69 13.79
N LEU A 192 -4.80 -13.48 14.54
CA LEU A 192 -3.38 -13.73 14.27
C LEU A 192 -3.18 -14.63 13.05
N GLY A 193 -4.19 -15.42 12.65
CA GLY A 193 -4.20 -16.18 11.40
C GLY A 193 -4.38 -15.31 10.14
N THR A 194 -4.74 -14.03 10.30
CA THR A 194 -5.01 -13.12 9.19
C THR A 194 -3.81 -12.29 8.75
N GLU A 195 -3.93 -11.59 7.62
CA GLU A 195 -2.96 -10.57 7.14
C GLU A 195 -3.28 -9.14 7.63
N ALA A 196 -4.05 -8.99 8.73
CA ALA A 196 -4.32 -7.68 9.31
C ALA A 196 -3.02 -6.93 9.69
N ALA A 197 -2.98 -5.63 9.42
CA ALA A 197 -1.82 -4.78 9.74
C ALA A 197 -1.57 -4.64 11.25
N TYR A 198 -2.63 -4.80 12.03
CA TYR A 198 -2.61 -4.60 13.47
C TYR A 198 -3.54 -5.61 14.13
N VAL A 199 -3.03 -6.30 15.13
CA VAL A 199 -3.81 -7.20 15.98
C VAL A 199 -3.44 -6.86 17.42
N ALA A 200 -4.40 -6.40 18.20
CA ALA A 200 -4.14 -5.95 19.55
C ALA A 200 -5.15 -6.47 20.56
N LEU A 201 -4.67 -6.66 21.78
CA LEU A 201 -5.47 -7.10 22.92
C LEU A 201 -5.54 -5.98 23.96
N VAL A 202 -6.76 -5.60 24.33
CA VAL A 202 -7.03 -4.72 25.46
C VAL A 202 -7.02 -5.56 26.74
N ALA A 203 -5.82 -5.76 27.29
CA ALA A 203 -5.62 -6.51 28.53
C ALA A 203 -4.32 -6.11 29.25
N SER A 204 -4.15 -6.63 30.46
CA SER A 204 -2.87 -6.54 31.17
C SER A 204 -1.81 -7.44 30.52
N PRO A 205 -0.51 -7.13 30.66
CA PRO A 205 0.57 -7.98 30.15
C PRO A 205 0.48 -9.42 30.66
N LYS A 206 0.08 -9.60 31.93
CA LYS A 206 -0.12 -10.92 32.55
C LYS A 206 -1.20 -11.74 31.85
N ARG A 207 -2.33 -11.11 31.46
CA ARG A 207 -3.41 -11.82 30.74
C ARG A 207 -2.98 -12.14 29.31
N ALA A 208 -2.31 -11.21 28.62
CA ALA A 208 -1.76 -11.48 27.30
C ALA A 208 -0.81 -12.67 27.29
N GLU A 209 0.09 -12.78 28.26
CA GLU A 209 1.02 -13.93 28.34
C GLU A 209 0.27 -15.27 28.47
N ALA A 210 -0.77 -15.32 29.32
CA ALA A 210 -1.58 -16.52 29.48
C ALA A 210 -2.29 -16.93 28.18
N VAL A 211 -2.85 -15.97 27.45
CA VAL A 211 -3.52 -16.22 26.16
C VAL A 211 -2.49 -16.63 25.09
N LEU A 212 -1.33 -15.98 25.03
CA LEU A 212 -0.25 -16.35 24.11
C LEU A 212 0.27 -17.77 24.38
N GLN A 213 0.39 -18.15 25.66
CA GLN A 213 0.76 -19.51 26.03
C GLN A 213 -0.26 -20.54 25.53
N TYR A 214 -1.56 -20.29 25.76
CA TYR A 214 -2.62 -21.15 25.24
C TYR A 214 -2.58 -21.27 23.70
N LEU A 215 -2.39 -20.16 23.00
CA LEU A 215 -2.30 -20.15 21.54
C LEU A 215 -1.06 -20.89 21.02
N ARG A 216 0.06 -20.82 21.75
CA ARG A 216 1.28 -21.57 21.44
C ARG A 216 1.07 -23.08 21.59
N GLU A 217 0.43 -23.49 22.69
CA GLU A 217 0.10 -24.90 22.97
C GLU A 217 -0.90 -25.49 21.95
N THR A 218 -1.78 -24.65 21.41
CA THR A 218 -2.74 -25.04 20.35
C THR A 218 -2.15 -24.96 18.93
N GLY A 219 -0.87 -24.59 18.79
CA GLY A 219 -0.12 -24.70 17.54
C GLY A 219 -0.03 -23.42 16.70
N VAL A 220 -0.38 -22.25 17.24
CA VAL A 220 -0.16 -20.97 16.55
C VAL A 220 1.34 -20.70 16.44
N PRO A 221 1.90 -20.46 15.24
CA PRO A 221 3.33 -20.23 15.07
C PRO A 221 3.82 -18.95 15.78
N GLU A 222 5.03 -18.99 16.34
CA GLU A 222 5.61 -17.86 17.09
C GLU A 222 5.70 -16.57 16.24
N ALA A 223 5.94 -16.70 14.93
CA ALA A 223 5.94 -15.57 14.01
C ALA A 223 4.58 -14.85 13.91
N ARG A 224 3.47 -15.58 14.09
CA ARG A 224 2.13 -14.97 14.17
C ARG A 224 1.90 -14.38 15.56
N LEU A 225 2.27 -15.09 16.62
CA LEU A 225 2.15 -14.60 18.01
C LEU A 225 2.89 -13.28 18.25
N ALA A 226 4.09 -13.13 17.68
CA ALA A 226 4.91 -11.91 17.77
C ALA A 226 4.24 -10.65 17.19
N ARG A 227 3.17 -10.80 16.40
CA ARG A 227 2.39 -9.67 15.86
C ARG A 227 1.41 -9.08 16.87
N LEU A 228 1.14 -9.78 17.97
CA LEU A 228 0.20 -9.31 18.99
C LEU A 228 0.75 -8.05 19.67
N LYS A 229 -0.02 -6.98 19.61
CA LYS A 229 0.22 -5.78 20.40
C LYS A 229 -0.57 -5.84 21.72
N CYS A 230 0.15 -5.83 22.84
CA CYS A 230 -0.43 -5.72 24.17
C CYS A 230 0.50 -4.94 25.13
N PRO A 231 -0.01 -4.01 25.96
CA PRO A 231 -1.36 -3.45 25.92
C PRO A 231 -1.65 -2.77 24.57
N ALA A 232 -2.91 -2.82 24.15
CA ALA A 232 -3.36 -2.11 22.96
C ALA A 232 -3.32 -0.59 23.20
N GLY A 233 -2.83 0.16 22.20
CA GLY A 233 -2.81 1.61 22.24
C GLY A 233 -1.53 2.22 22.80
N LEU A 234 -1.39 3.54 22.59
CA LEU A 234 -0.29 4.33 23.12
C LEU A 234 -0.42 4.51 24.63
N ASP A 235 0.71 4.56 25.33
CA ASP A 235 0.73 4.85 26.77
C ASP A 235 0.52 6.35 27.02
N ILE A 236 -0.76 6.74 27.12
CA ILE A 236 -1.20 8.11 27.42
C ILE A 236 -1.82 8.23 28.81
N GLY A 237 -1.69 7.21 29.67
CA GLY A 237 -2.35 7.15 30.97
C GLY A 237 -3.88 6.99 30.89
N ALA A 238 -4.39 6.40 29.81
CA ALA A 238 -5.82 6.23 29.57
C ALA A 238 -6.49 5.29 30.60
N SER A 239 -7.68 5.69 31.07
CA SER A 239 -8.43 4.95 32.08
C SER A 239 -9.91 4.76 31.72
N ALA A 240 -10.54 5.76 31.10
CA ALA A 240 -11.91 5.67 30.62
C ALA A 240 -11.98 4.95 29.26
N PRO A 241 -13.11 4.29 28.91
CA PRO A 241 -13.27 3.60 27.63
C PRO A 241 -12.95 4.48 26.40
N GLU A 242 -13.33 5.75 26.43
CA GLU A 242 -13.08 6.73 25.38
C GLU A 242 -11.60 7.10 25.27
N GLU A 243 -10.90 7.25 26.41
CA GLU A 243 -9.46 7.51 26.44
C GLU A 243 -8.68 6.31 25.91
N ILE A 244 -9.09 5.09 26.30
CA ILE A 244 -8.46 3.87 25.82
C ILE A 244 -8.71 3.73 24.31
N ALA A 245 -9.93 3.93 23.83
CA ALA A 245 -10.25 3.91 22.41
C ALA A 245 -9.44 4.95 21.61
N LEU A 246 -9.29 6.18 22.15
CA LEU A 246 -8.44 7.21 21.57
C LEU A 246 -6.97 6.75 21.49
N SER A 247 -6.44 6.15 22.55
CA SER A 247 -5.05 5.65 22.57
C SER A 247 -4.79 4.57 21.52
N ILE A 248 -5.76 3.67 21.30
CA ILE A 248 -5.71 2.59 20.32
C ILE A 248 -5.77 3.16 18.90
N LEU A 249 -6.70 4.07 18.64
CA LEU A 249 -6.84 4.70 17.32
C LEU A 249 -5.64 5.60 17.00
N ALA A 250 -5.05 6.27 17.99
CA ALA A 250 -3.82 7.02 17.83
C ALA A 250 -2.65 6.11 17.43
N GLU A 251 -2.52 4.94 18.05
CA GLU A 251 -1.51 3.94 17.68
C GLU A 251 -1.73 3.42 16.25
N ILE A 252 -2.96 3.10 15.89
CA ILE A 252 -3.34 2.68 14.53
C ILE A 252 -2.98 3.76 13.50
N VAL A 253 -3.31 5.03 13.79
CA VAL A 253 -2.97 6.16 12.91
C VAL A 253 -1.46 6.31 12.79
N GLN A 254 -0.72 6.17 13.89
CA GLN A 254 0.75 6.22 13.87
C GLN A 254 1.31 5.12 12.97
N LEU A 255 0.85 3.87 13.12
CA LEU A 255 1.28 2.74 12.29
C LEU A 255 1.02 3.00 10.80
N ARG A 256 -0.20 3.44 10.46
CA ARG A 256 -0.62 3.70 9.07
C ARG A 256 0.18 4.83 8.41
N ARG A 257 0.67 5.79 9.19
CA ARG A 257 1.40 6.97 8.69
C ARG A 257 2.91 6.80 8.66
N ARG A 258 3.46 5.71 9.20
CA ARG A 258 4.90 5.43 9.10
C ARG A 258 5.24 5.12 7.63
N THR A 259 5.99 6.01 7.00
CA THR A 259 6.62 5.76 5.69
C THR A 259 7.76 4.75 5.88
N PRO A 260 7.99 3.81 4.94
CA PRO A 260 9.13 2.88 5.02
C PRO A 260 10.49 3.56 5.25
N GLU A 261 10.64 4.82 4.82
CA GLU A 261 11.84 5.63 5.00
C GLU A 261 12.23 5.88 6.47
N THR A 262 11.28 5.86 7.42
CA THR A 262 11.58 6.12 8.85
C THR A 262 12.22 4.93 9.57
N THR A 263 12.34 3.77 8.91
CA THR A 263 12.94 2.55 9.48
C THR A 263 14.23 2.10 8.78
N ALA A 264 14.64 2.80 7.71
CA ALA A 264 15.80 2.44 6.90
C ALA A 264 17.18 2.80 7.53
N GLN A 265 17.24 3.15 8.82
CA GLN A 265 18.51 3.30 9.55
C GLN A 265 18.94 2.07 10.35
N SER A 266 18.16 0.97 10.36
CA SER A 266 18.56 -0.22 11.13
C SER A 266 18.01 -1.53 10.58
N ALA A 267 18.38 -1.87 9.34
CA ALA A 267 18.58 -3.26 8.90
C ALA A 267 18.96 -3.24 7.42
N THR A 268 20.09 -3.84 7.07
CA THR A 268 20.42 -4.20 5.69
C THR A 268 20.00 -5.65 5.48
N PRO A 269 18.92 -5.97 4.75
CA PRO A 269 18.78 -7.28 4.16
C PRO A 269 19.56 -7.29 2.84
N ALA A 270 20.38 -8.31 2.64
CA ALA A 270 20.97 -8.62 1.35
C ALA A 270 19.83 -8.90 0.34
N GLN A 271 19.57 -7.93 -0.55
CA GLN A 271 18.59 -8.08 -1.62
C GLN A 271 19.22 -8.88 -2.77
N THR A 272 18.68 -10.06 -3.05
CA THR A 272 18.85 -10.73 -4.33
C THR A 272 18.17 -9.87 -5.39
N ARG A 273 18.94 -9.22 -6.27
CA ARG A 273 18.37 -8.36 -7.33
C ARG A 273 17.58 -9.23 -8.31
N THR A 274 16.26 -9.04 -8.37
CA THR A 274 15.35 -9.63 -9.38
C THR A 274 15.33 -8.83 -10.68
N GLU A 275 15.81 -7.60 -10.64
CA GLU A 275 15.81 -6.64 -11.74
C GLU A 275 17.21 -6.06 -11.94
N ALA A 276 17.57 -5.81 -13.19
CA ALA A 276 18.82 -5.19 -13.61
C ALA A 276 18.53 -3.91 -14.41
N ILE A 277 19.41 -2.93 -14.32
CA ILE A 277 19.31 -1.70 -15.10
C ILE A 277 20.15 -1.86 -16.36
N ASP A 278 19.54 -1.63 -17.53
CA ASP A 278 20.26 -1.57 -18.80
C ASP A 278 21.22 -0.35 -18.77
N PRO A 279 22.55 -0.55 -18.85
CA PRO A 279 23.53 0.52 -18.69
C PRO A 279 23.51 1.55 -19.84
N VAL A 280 22.89 1.22 -20.98
CA VAL A 280 22.84 2.12 -22.14
C VAL A 280 21.67 3.09 -22.03
N CYS A 281 20.55 2.65 -21.46
CA CYS A 281 19.31 3.44 -21.47
C CYS A 281 18.66 3.64 -20.10
N GLY A 282 19.19 3.01 -19.05
CA GLY A 282 18.65 3.09 -17.68
C GLY A 282 17.33 2.33 -17.48
N MET A 283 16.86 1.55 -18.46
CA MET A 283 15.61 0.80 -18.31
C MET A 283 15.80 -0.44 -17.43
N THR A 284 14.86 -0.64 -16.51
CA THR A 284 14.79 -1.84 -15.68
C THR A 284 14.38 -3.05 -16.53
N VAL A 285 15.17 -4.11 -16.43
CA VAL A 285 15.00 -5.39 -17.11
C VAL A 285 14.89 -6.47 -16.04
N GLU A 286 13.81 -7.25 -16.08
CA GLU A 286 13.67 -8.41 -15.22
C GLU A 286 14.69 -9.48 -15.63
N ILE A 287 15.56 -9.89 -14.70
CA ILE A 287 16.70 -10.78 -15.00
C ILE A 287 16.23 -12.15 -15.49
N ALA A 288 15.14 -12.68 -14.91
CA ALA A 288 14.63 -14.00 -15.23
C ALA A 288 14.09 -14.13 -16.67
N THR A 289 13.64 -13.03 -17.27
CA THR A 289 12.98 -13.01 -18.59
C THR A 289 13.79 -12.27 -19.66
N ALA A 290 14.98 -11.75 -19.31
CA ALA A 290 15.84 -10.96 -20.17
C ALA A 290 16.32 -11.74 -21.42
N ARG A 291 15.92 -11.27 -22.61
CA ARG A 291 16.32 -11.87 -23.90
C ARG A 291 17.68 -11.40 -24.41
N TYR A 292 18.14 -10.23 -23.97
CA TYR A 292 19.37 -9.61 -24.46
C TYR A 292 20.34 -9.44 -23.30
N VAL A 293 21.43 -10.20 -23.33
CA VAL A 293 22.43 -10.27 -22.25
C VAL A 293 23.84 -10.22 -22.86
N ALA A 294 24.77 -9.55 -22.18
CA ALA A 294 26.19 -9.52 -22.52
C ALA A 294 27.05 -9.55 -21.25
N ALA A 295 28.23 -10.16 -21.33
CA ALA A 295 29.21 -10.19 -20.24
C ALA A 295 30.38 -9.26 -20.58
N HIS A 296 30.80 -8.43 -19.63
CA HIS A 296 31.97 -7.56 -19.77
C HIS A 296 32.70 -7.44 -18.43
N ALA A 297 34.04 -7.52 -18.43
CA ALA A 297 34.88 -7.43 -17.22
C ALA A 297 34.45 -8.34 -16.04
N GLY A 298 33.89 -9.52 -16.32
CA GLY A 298 33.42 -10.47 -15.30
C GLY A 298 32.02 -10.20 -14.73
N GLN A 299 31.33 -9.17 -15.22
CA GLN A 299 29.96 -8.82 -14.82
C GLN A 299 28.97 -9.09 -15.98
N THR A 300 27.78 -9.59 -15.63
CA THR A 300 26.68 -9.81 -16.59
C THR A 300 25.76 -8.59 -16.62
N TYR A 301 25.49 -8.08 -17.82
CA TYR A 301 24.62 -6.95 -18.10
C TYR A 301 23.40 -7.39 -18.91
N TYR A 302 22.24 -6.82 -18.58
CA TYR A 302 20.94 -7.16 -19.16
C TYR A 302 20.41 -5.95 -19.91
N PHE A 303 19.88 -6.19 -21.12
CA PHE A 303 19.47 -5.13 -22.03
C PHE A 303 18.00 -5.25 -22.39
N CYS A 304 17.34 -4.10 -22.50
CA CYS A 304 15.93 -4.03 -22.84
C CYS A 304 15.68 -4.38 -24.33
N SER A 305 16.71 -4.28 -25.17
CA SER A 305 16.61 -4.47 -26.61
C SER A 305 17.92 -4.92 -27.25
N ALA A 306 17.84 -5.52 -28.44
CA ALA A 306 19.00 -5.84 -29.27
C ALA A 306 19.80 -4.58 -29.71
N GLY A 307 19.20 -3.39 -29.66
CA GLY A 307 19.86 -2.12 -29.95
C GLY A 307 20.80 -1.72 -28.82
N CYS A 308 20.31 -1.71 -27.57
CA CYS A 308 21.09 -1.39 -26.38
C CYS A 308 22.26 -2.36 -26.20
N LYS A 309 22.02 -3.66 -26.37
CA LYS A 309 23.11 -4.67 -26.35
C LYS A 309 24.22 -4.34 -27.36
N ARG A 310 23.86 -4.04 -28.61
CA ARG A 310 24.84 -3.73 -29.67
C ARG A 310 25.60 -2.44 -29.43
N SER A 311 24.96 -1.41 -28.87
CA SER A 311 25.64 -0.17 -28.50
C SER A 311 26.63 -0.40 -27.36
N PHE A 312 26.26 -1.21 -26.37
CA PHE A 312 27.13 -1.58 -25.26
C PHE A 312 28.34 -2.39 -25.73
N GLU A 313 28.15 -3.41 -26.58
CA GLU A 313 29.26 -4.25 -27.08
C GLU A 313 30.28 -3.47 -27.93
N LYS A 314 29.87 -2.35 -28.55
CA LYS A 314 30.75 -1.51 -29.37
C LYS A 314 31.63 -0.59 -28.53
N GLU A 315 31.09 0.02 -27.49
CA GLU A 315 31.80 0.98 -26.64
C GLU A 315 31.43 0.77 -25.16
N PRO A 316 31.82 -0.36 -24.53
CA PRO A 316 31.36 -0.70 -23.17
C PRO A 316 31.79 0.35 -22.13
N GLU A 317 33.02 0.85 -22.25
CA GLU A 317 33.64 1.82 -21.32
C GLU A 317 32.86 3.14 -21.23
N LYS A 318 32.06 3.48 -22.26
CA LYS A 318 31.23 4.69 -22.28
C LYS A 318 30.01 4.61 -21.36
N TYR A 319 29.56 3.39 -21.06
CA TYR A 319 28.32 3.12 -20.33
C TYR A 319 28.57 2.54 -18.93
N LEU A 320 29.84 2.31 -18.58
CA LEU A 320 30.28 1.77 -17.32
C LEU A 320 30.96 2.89 -16.52
N VAL A 321 30.14 3.75 -15.91
CA VAL A 321 30.55 4.80 -14.97
C VAL A 321 30.15 4.40 -13.56
#